data_AF-A0A1S2LG72-F1
#
_entry.id   AF-A0A1S2LG72-F1
#
_cell.length_a   1.000
_cell.length_b   1.000
_cell.length_c   1.000
_cell.angle_alpha   90.00
_cell.angle_beta   90.00
_cell.angle_gamma   90.00
#
_symmetry.space_group_name_H-M   'P 1'
#
loop_
_entity.id
_entity.type
_entity.pdbx_description
1 polymer ?
#
loop_
_entity_poly.entity_id
_entity_poly.type
_entity_poly.pdbx_seq_one_letter_code
_entity_poly.pdbx_strand_id
1 'polypeptide(L)'
;MEINLQSVERNFNAKLHFAVVEGKEIIAASYVGVPEATTAITAGIIENRPVRIGNLLFNRSMDAFRRLDRRIGMGDVAHGMVFNSLTTIDGINNVIEGEDNKKSYIISMSGNIKEDVSNHVIERFGLPIEFKEQYSGLLGFMYEDLEVIQNPEFMELYPSLRAVRFNGTEQDVLEIVEDALKNGMLIIPKSEVEGVFDPEWSMKEYMIKNAQAMNKLLAEMKPLHTMKDKLDPAIATMDRIPFPAQAHVIQGLVNGYSVGNSVWSAANMG
;
A
#
# COMPACT_ATOMS: atom_id res chain seq x y z
N MET A 1 -6.40 22.36 -16.17
CA MET A 1 -5.84 21.40 -17.15
C MET A 1 -6.86 20.28 -17.40
N GLU A 2 -6.91 19.69 -18.60
CA GLU A 2 -7.93 18.71 -18.98
C GLU A 2 -7.32 17.42 -19.51
N ILE A 3 -8.03 16.32 -19.26
CA ILE A 3 -7.81 15.01 -19.87
C ILE A 3 -9.00 14.68 -20.77
N ASN A 4 -8.69 14.37 -22.03
CA ASN A 4 -9.69 14.26 -23.08
C ASN A 4 -9.52 12.95 -23.84
N LEU A 5 -10.65 12.30 -24.15
CA LEU A 5 -10.71 11.16 -25.04
C LEU A 5 -11.56 11.52 -26.26
N GLN A 6 -10.95 11.45 -27.44
CA GLN A 6 -11.63 11.70 -28.71
C GLN A 6 -12.11 10.38 -29.31
N SER A 7 -13.43 10.27 -29.51
CA SER A 7 -14.06 9.22 -30.31
C SER A 7 -14.51 9.82 -31.65
N VAL A 8 -14.84 8.96 -32.62
CA VAL A 8 -15.28 9.35 -33.97
C VAL A 8 -16.48 10.32 -33.92
N GLU A 9 -17.37 10.16 -32.93
CA GLU A 9 -18.62 10.94 -32.83
C GLU A 9 -18.68 11.88 -31.62
N ARG A 10 -17.80 11.73 -30.63
CA ARG A 10 -17.90 12.43 -29.34
C ARG A 10 -16.53 12.73 -28.74
N ASN A 11 -16.44 13.88 -28.07
CA ASN A 11 -15.30 14.23 -27.24
C ASN A 11 -15.74 14.16 -25.77
N PHE A 12 -15.01 13.37 -24.98
CA PHE A 12 -15.21 13.28 -23.54
C PHE A 12 -14.09 14.03 -22.85
N ASN A 13 -14.44 15.00 -22.01
CA ASN A 13 -13.48 15.86 -21.31
C ASN A 13 -13.72 15.79 -19.80
N ALA A 14 -12.64 15.72 -19.04
CA ALA A 14 -12.65 15.82 -17.58
C ALA A 14 -11.51 16.73 -17.10
N LYS A 15 -11.68 17.32 -15.92
CA LYS A 15 -10.62 18.09 -15.26
C LYS A 15 -9.62 17.11 -14.65
N LEU A 16 -8.34 17.25 -15.01
CA LEU A 16 -7.28 16.43 -14.46
C LEU A 16 -6.92 16.94 -13.05
N HIS A 17 -6.70 16.05 -12.08
CA HIS A 17 -5.95 16.39 -10.87
C HIS A 17 -4.46 16.19 -11.13
N PHE A 18 -4.08 14.97 -11.51
CA PHE A 18 -2.72 14.62 -11.90
C PHE A 18 -2.70 13.39 -12.83
N ALA A 19 -1.61 13.23 -13.57
CA ALA A 19 -1.22 12.00 -14.24
C ALA A 19 0.24 11.67 -13.94
N VAL A 20 0.54 10.41 -13.70
CA VAL A 20 1.89 9.85 -13.59
C VAL A 20 2.19 9.15 -14.90
N VAL A 21 3.30 9.51 -15.54
CA VAL A 21 3.67 9.00 -16.86
C VAL A 21 5.12 8.49 -16.90
N GLU A 22 5.34 7.46 -17.71
CA GLU A 22 6.65 6.92 -18.08
C GLU A 22 6.82 7.16 -19.58
N GLY A 23 7.49 8.25 -19.96
CA GLY A 23 7.59 8.68 -21.35
C GLY A 23 6.22 9.07 -21.94
N LYS A 24 5.67 8.24 -22.84
CA LYS A 24 4.32 8.45 -23.43
C LYS A 24 3.26 7.50 -22.89
N GLU A 25 3.57 6.77 -21.83
CA GLU A 25 2.67 5.81 -21.21
C GLU A 25 2.13 6.35 -19.89
N ILE A 26 0.81 6.29 -19.71
CA ILE A 26 0.14 6.59 -18.45
C ILE A 26 0.34 5.42 -17.52
N ILE A 27 0.89 5.68 -16.33
CA ILE A 27 0.97 4.73 -15.22
C ILE A 27 -0.23 4.93 -14.29
N ALA A 28 -0.60 6.18 -14.02
CA ALA A 28 -1.81 6.51 -13.28
C ALA A 28 -2.38 7.86 -13.71
N ALA A 29 -3.69 8.03 -13.59
CA ALA A 29 -4.35 9.31 -13.80
C ALA A 29 -5.53 9.46 -12.85
N SER A 30 -5.68 10.66 -12.29
CA SER A 30 -6.79 11.05 -11.43
C SER A 30 -7.47 12.29 -12.02
N TYR A 31 -8.79 12.24 -12.13
CA TYR A 31 -9.59 13.28 -12.78
C TYR A 31 -11.00 13.35 -12.20
N VAL A 32 -11.68 14.46 -12.49
CA VAL A 32 -13.06 14.73 -12.07
C VAL A 32 -13.86 15.33 -13.21
N GLY A 33 -15.13 14.93 -13.33
CA GLY A 33 -16.02 15.43 -14.36
C GLY A 33 -17.42 14.84 -14.25
N VAL A 34 -18.18 14.99 -15.33
CA VAL A 34 -19.50 14.36 -15.46
C VAL A 34 -19.32 12.84 -15.55
N PRO A 35 -20.15 12.02 -14.87
CA PRO A 35 -19.95 10.57 -14.77
C PRO A 35 -19.70 9.84 -16.10
N GLU A 36 -20.42 10.22 -17.16
CA GLU A 36 -20.27 9.64 -18.49
C GLU A 36 -18.88 9.92 -19.07
N ALA A 37 -18.35 11.13 -18.89
CA ALA A 37 -17.03 11.49 -19.35
C ALA A 37 -15.94 10.76 -18.55
N THR A 38 -16.07 10.72 -17.22
CA THR A 38 -15.16 9.99 -16.33
C THR A 38 -15.12 8.50 -16.69
N THR A 39 -16.28 7.89 -16.93
CA THR A 39 -16.38 6.48 -17.35
C THR A 39 -15.75 6.26 -18.71
N ALA A 40 -16.05 7.12 -19.68
CA ALA A 40 -15.53 6.99 -21.04
C ALA A 40 -14.00 7.14 -21.10
N ILE A 41 -13.43 8.11 -20.38
CA ILE A 41 -11.97 8.30 -20.28
C ILE A 41 -11.32 7.08 -19.61
N THR A 42 -11.89 6.60 -18.51
CA THR A 42 -11.39 5.40 -17.81
C THR A 42 -11.38 4.18 -18.73
N ALA A 43 -12.49 3.92 -19.44
CA ALA A 43 -12.59 2.83 -20.41
C ALA A 43 -11.59 3.02 -21.56
N GLY A 44 -11.44 4.25 -22.07
CA GLY A 44 -10.48 4.55 -23.12
C GLY A 44 -9.05 4.23 -22.74
N ILE A 45 -8.63 4.62 -21.54
CA ILE A 45 -7.29 4.29 -21.02
C ILE A 45 -7.14 2.77 -20.90
N ILE A 46 -8.11 2.07 -20.30
CA ILE A 46 -8.05 0.61 -20.13
C ILE A 46 -8.02 -0.12 -21.50
N GLU A 47 -8.74 0.36 -22.50
CA GLU A 47 -8.79 -0.21 -23.85
C GLU A 47 -7.60 0.21 -24.74
N ASN A 48 -6.61 0.91 -24.19
CA ASN A 48 -5.46 1.42 -24.91
C ASN A 48 -5.80 2.36 -26.06
N ARG A 49 -6.83 3.20 -25.86
CA ARG A 49 -7.12 4.33 -26.74
C ARG A 49 -6.27 5.53 -26.32
N PRO A 50 -5.66 6.27 -27.28
CA PRO A 50 -4.87 7.46 -26.95
C PRO A 50 -5.73 8.50 -26.23
N VAL A 51 -5.26 8.97 -25.09
CA VAL A 51 -5.86 10.09 -24.36
C VAL A 51 -4.96 11.31 -24.46
N ARG A 52 -5.59 12.48 -24.50
CA ARG A 52 -4.90 13.76 -24.57
C ARG A 52 -4.87 14.42 -23.21
N ILE A 53 -3.69 14.81 -22.75
CA ILE A 53 -3.50 15.64 -21.55
C ILE A 53 -2.83 16.94 -22.02
N GLY A 54 -3.56 18.05 -21.97
CA GLY A 54 -3.14 19.29 -22.61
C GLY A 54 -2.92 19.12 -24.12
N ASN A 55 -1.69 19.29 -24.59
CA ASN A 55 -1.32 19.14 -26.01
C ASN A 55 -0.62 17.81 -26.32
N LEU A 56 -0.41 16.96 -25.32
CA LEU A 56 0.33 15.72 -25.46
C LEU A 56 -0.64 14.52 -25.52
N LEU A 57 -0.26 13.52 -26.31
CA LEU A 57 -0.97 12.26 -26.44
C LEU A 57 -0.24 11.18 -25.68
N PHE A 58 -0.98 10.43 -24.88
CA PHE A 58 -0.48 9.32 -24.09
C PHE A 58 -1.32 8.07 -24.34
N ASN A 59 -0.67 6.91 -24.26
CA ASN A 59 -1.32 5.61 -24.26
C ASN A 59 -1.20 4.99 -22.86
N ARG A 60 -1.90 3.89 -22.57
CA ARG A 60 -1.59 3.12 -21.36
C ARG A 60 -0.32 2.29 -21.57
N SER A 61 0.33 1.90 -20.48
CA SER A 61 1.34 0.85 -20.55
C SER A 61 0.70 -0.52 -20.85
N MET A 62 1.55 -1.51 -21.16
CA MET A 62 1.10 -2.87 -21.49
C MET A 62 0.46 -3.61 -20.31
N ASP A 63 0.85 -3.28 -19.08
CA ASP A 63 0.40 -3.97 -17.87
C ASP A 63 -1.12 -3.81 -17.64
N ALA A 64 -1.66 -4.64 -16.75
CA ALA A 64 -3.07 -4.52 -16.37
C ALA A 64 -3.33 -3.21 -15.61
N PHE A 65 -4.56 -2.70 -15.70
CA PHE A 65 -4.98 -1.48 -15.00
C PHE A 65 -6.13 -1.80 -14.06
N ARG A 66 -6.15 -1.10 -12.94
CA ARG A 66 -7.27 -1.03 -12.00
C ARG A 66 -7.90 0.36 -12.10
N ARG A 67 -9.15 0.45 -11.67
CA ARG A 67 -9.91 1.70 -11.65
C ARG A 67 -10.63 1.88 -10.33
N LEU A 68 -10.76 3.13 -9.92
CA LEU A 68 -11.62 3.58 -8.84
C LEU A 68 -12.51 4.68 -9.41
N ASP A 69 -13.82 4.57 -9.18
CA ASP A 69 -14.78 5.59 -9.55
C ASP A 69 -15.66 5.89 -8.33
N ARG A 70 -15.80 7.17 -8.00
CA ARG A 70 -16.64 7.63 -6.90
C ARG A 70 -17.48 8.81 -7.34
N ARG A 71 -18.80 8.65 -7.28
CA ARG A 71 -19.77 9.73 -7.46
C ARG A 71 -19.81 10.63 -6.22
N ILE A 72 -19.97 11.94 -6.43
CA ILE A 72 -20.06 12.97 -5.40
C ILE A 72 -21.49 13.51 -5.32
N GLY A 73 -21.97 13.78 -4.11
CA GLY A 73 -23.24 14.45 -3.88
C GLY A 73 -24.42 13.68 -4.48
N MET A 74 -25.24 14.36 -5.27
CA MET A 74 -26.39 13.76 -5.96
C MET A 74 -26.01 12.89 -7.17
N GLY A 75 -24.72 12.79 -7.49
CA GLY A 75 -24.21 11.96 -8.58
C GLY A 75 -23.95 12.70 -9.89
N ASP A 76 -24.07 14.03 -9.91
CA ASP A 76 -23.82 14.86 -11.09
C ASP A 76 -22.32 15.00 -11.43
N VAL A 77 -21.44 14.63 -10.47
CA VAL A 77 -19.99 14.68 -10.60
C VAL A 77 -19.39 13.34 -10.13
N ALA A 78 -18.37 12.85 -10.83
CA ALA A 78 -17.63 11.65 -10.49
C ALA A 78 -16.12 11.90 -10.51
N HIS A 79 -15.43 11.39 -9.48
CA HIS A 79 -13.98 11.23 -9.46
C HIS A 79 -13.62 9.88 -10.09
N GLY A 80 -12.76 9.92 -11.10
CA GLY A 80 -12.15 8.74 -11.68
C GLY A 80 -10.67 8.69 -11.34
N MET A 81 -10.19 7.51 -10.97
CA MET A 81 -8.77 7.22 -10.91
C MET A 81 -8.51 5.90 -11.61
N VAL A 82 -7.51 5.89 -12.47
CA VAL A 82 -7.04 4.70 -13.17
C VAL A 82 -5.55 4.56 -12.90
N PHE A 83 -5.09 3.35 -12.64
CA PHE A 83 -3.70 3.10 -12.29
C PHE A 83 -3.27 1.70 -12.68
N ASN A 84 -2.00 1.56 -13.01
CA ASN A 84 -1.37 0.31 -13.35
C ASN A 84 -1.42 -0.65 -12.15
N SER A 85 -1.75 -1.92 -12.36
CA SER A 85 -1.86 -2.92 -11.29
C SER A 85 -0.57 -3.06 -10.49
N LEU A 86 0.58 -2.81 -11.11
CA LEU A 86 1.90 -2.84 -10.47
C LEU A 86 2.10 -1.71 -9.43
N THR A 87 1.11 -0.84 -9.20
CA THR A 87 1.10 0.10 -8.06
C THR A 87 0.61 -0.53 -6.76
N THR A 88 0.10 -1.76 -6.80
CA THR A 88 -0.46 -2.47 -5.64
C THR A 88 0.24 -3.81 -5.45
N ILE A 89 0.46 -4.22 -4.20
CA ILE A 89 1.08 -5.54 -3.89
C ILE A 89 0.29 -6.68 -4.54
N ASP A 90 -1.03 -6.67 -4.39
CA ASP A 90 -1.90 -7.65 -5.06
C ASP A 90 -1.70 -7.68 -6.58
N GLY A 91 -1.55 -6.53 -7.21
CA GLY A 91 -1.38 -6.46 -8.66
C GLY A 91 0.00 -6.90 -9.11
N ILE A 92 1.05 -6.67 -8.30
CA ILE A 92 2.40 -7.17 -8.56
C ILE A 92 2.43 -8.71 -8.52
N ASN A 93 1.78 -9.30 -7.51
CA ASN A 93 1.75 -10.75 -7.29
C ASN A 93 0.91 -11.52 -8.32
N ASN A 94 0.03 -10.83 -9.05
CA ASN A 94 -0.90 -11.45 -10.01
C ASN A 94 -0.41 -11.44 -11.47
N VAL A 95 0.68 -10.74 -11.80
CA VAL A 95 1.09 -10.51 -13.20
C VAL A 95 1.98 -11.64 -13.74
N ILE A 96 2.86 -12.22 -12.92
CA ILE A 96 3.69 -13.42 -13.16
C ILE A 96 3.98 -14.02 -11.77
N GLU A 97 4.26 -15.33 -11.64
CA GLU A 97 4.74 -15.96 -10.40
C GLU A 97 5.70 -15.00 -9.65
N GLY A 98 5.28 -14.52 -8.48
CA GLY A 98 5.65 -13.21 -7.91
C GLY A 98 7.14 -12.94 -7.66
N GLU A 99 8.00 -13.94 -7.84
CA GLU A 99 9.45 -13.85 -7.58
C GLU A 99 10.24 -13.19 -8.72
N ASP A 100 9.79 -13.31 -9.98
CA ASP A 100 10.51 -12.78 -11.15
C ASP A 100 10.08 -11.37 -11.57
N ASN A 101 9.00 -10.84 -10.98
CA ASN A 101 8.51 -9.51 -11.35
C ASN A 101 9.42 -8.43 -10.76
N LYS A 102 10.26 -7.81 -11.58
CA LYS A 102 11.17 -6.75 -11.10
C LYS A 102 10.49 -5.41 -10.93
N LYS A 103 9.40 -5.15 -11.65
CA LYS A 103 8.84 -3.79 -11.83
C LYS A 103 7.70 -3.52 -10.86
N SER A 104 7.77 -2.40 -10.15
CA SER A 104 6.64 -1.82 -9.41
C SER A 104 6.62 -0.30 -9.54
N TYR A 105 5.47 0.31 -9.27
CA TYR A 105 5.32 1.77 -9.26
C TYR A 105 4.85 2.23 -7.90
N ILE A 106 5.46 3.29 -7.38
CA ILE A 106 5.13 3.83 -6.06
C ILE A 106 4.70 5.27 -6.28
N ILE A 107 3.47 5.60 -5.86
CA ILE A 107 2.89 6.93 -5.98
C ILE A 107 2.76 7.50 -4.56
N SER A 108 3.56 8.51 -4.26
CA SER A 108 3.60 9.20 -2.97
C SER A 108 2.77 10.46 -3.01
N MET A 109 1.56 10.39 -2.43
CA MET A 109 0.64 11.53 -2.35
C MET A 109 1.16 12.63 -1.39
N SER A 110 1.95 12.25 -0.39
CA SER A 110 2.59 13.15 0.58
C SER A 110 3.93 13.70 0.10
N GLY A 111 4.52 13.08 -0.94
CA GLY A 111 5.86 13.37 -1.43
C GLY A 111 6.99 12.71 -0.65
N ASN A 112 6.69 12.00 0.43
CA ASN A 112 7.68 11.25 1.20
C ASN A 112 8.05 9.92 0.52
N ILE A 113 8.69 10.02 -0.64
CA ILE A 113 9.12 8.85 -1.43
C ILE A 113 10.02 7.92 -0.62
N LYS A 114 10.83 8.45 0.29
CA LYS A 114 11.71 7.62 1.13
C LYS A 114 10.90 6.66 1.99
N GLU A 115 9.92 7.19 2.70
CA GLU A 115 9.03 6.38 3.52
C GLU A 115 8.21 5.40 2.69
N ASP A 116 7.64 5.85 1.56
CA ASP A 116 6.80 5.00 0.73
C ASP A 116 7.59 3.87 0.05
N VAL A 117 8.84 4.11 -0.36
CA VAL A 117 9.76 3.06 -0.84
C VAL A 117 10.07 2.07 0.27
N SER A 118 10.40 2.55 1.48
CA SER A 118 10.67 1.67 2.61
C SER A 118 9.46 0.82 2.99
N ASN A 119 8.27 1.40 3.06
CA ASN A 119 7.03 0.68 3.32
C ASN A 119 6.76 -0.36 2.22
N HIS A 120 6.97 0.02 0.94
CA HIS A 120 6.79 -0.89 -0.19
C HIS A 120 7.68 -2.14 -0.06
N VAL A 121 8.97 -1.99 0.22
CA VAL A 121 9.89 -3.15 0.30
C VAL A 121 9.66 -3.99 1.55
N ILE A 122 9.25 -3.38 2.67
CA ILE A 122 8.84 -4.09 3.88
C ILE A 122 7.60 -4.96 3.59
N GLU A 123 6.56 -4.38 2.99
CA GLU A 123 5.32 -5.08 2.71
C GLU A 123 5.50 -6.16 1.63
N ARG A 124 6.28 -5.84 0.59
CA ARG A 124 6.47 -6.72 -0.56
C ARG A 124 7.39 -7.91 -0.28
N PHE A 125 8.50 -7.69 0.44
CA PHE A 125 9.56 -8.68 0.64
C PHE A 125 9.70 -9.12 2.10
N GLY A 126 8.83 -8.65 3.01
CA GLY A 126 8.86 -9.05 4.42
C GLY A 126 10.07 -8.54 5.19
N LEU A 127 10.66 -7.41 4.79
CA LEU A 127 11.86 -6.88 5.44
C LEU A 127 11.56 -6.35 6.87
N PRO A 128 12.52 -6.44 7.81
CA PRO A 128 12.35 -5.93 9.18
C PRO A 128 12.01 -4.44 9.24
N ILE A 129 11.00 -4.06 10.03
CA ILE A 129 10.53 -2.66 10.14
C ILE A 129 11.56 -1.75 10.84
N GLU A 130 12.45 -2.33 11.63
CA GLU A 130 13.48 -1.65 12.41
C GLU A 130 14.46 -0.88 11.52
N PHE A 131 14.59 -1.26 10.25
CA PHE A 131 15.46 -0.60 9.27
C PHE A 131 14.70 0.29 8.27
N LYS A 132 13.44 0.63 8.56
CA LYS A 132 12.57 1.43 7.68
C LYS A 132 13.25 2.72 7.20
N GLU A 133 13.94 3.44 8.07
CA GLU A 133 14.58 4.72 7.71
C GLU A 133 15.79 4.56 6.78
N GLN A 134 16.39 3.36 6.74
CA GLN A 134 17.62 3.06 6.01
C GLN A 134 17.36 2.50 4.62
N TYR A 135 16.25 1.77 4.41
CA TYR A 135 15.98 1.08 3.14
C TYR A 135 15.97 2.02 1.92
N SER A 136 15.33 3.19 2.00
CA SER A 136 15.30 4.12 0.87
C SER A 136 16.69 4.59 0.42
N GLY A 137 17.65 4.69 1.35
CA GLY A 137 19.03 5.05 1.06
C GLY A 137 19.82 3.88 0.50
N LEU A 138 19.66 2.68 1.08
CA LEU A 138 20.31 1.45 0.61
C LEU A 138 19.86 1.08 -0.80
N LEU A 139 18.57 1.20 -1.08
CA LEU A 139 17.95 0.82 -2.36
C LEU A 139 17.81 2.01 -3.32
N GLY A 140 18.53 3.11 -3.06
CA GLY A 140 18.42 4.37 -3.82
C GLY A 140 18.66 4.24 -5.33
N PHE A 141 19.44 3.24 -5.74
CA PHE A 141 19.75 2.95 -7.14
C PHE A 141 18.72 2.04 -7.82
N MET A 142 17.78 1.48 -7.07
CA MET A 142 16.75 0.56 -7.57
C MET A 142 15.47 1.29 -7.98
N TYR A 143 15.37 2.60 -7.76
CA TYR A 143 14.20 3.37 -8.18
C TYR A 143 14.55 4.65 -8.92
N GLU A 144 13.68 4.99 -9.87
CA GLU A 144 13.81 6.16 -10.75
C GLU A 144 12.55 7.03 -10.65
N ASP A 145 12.72 8.35 -10.62
CA ASP A 145 11.60 9.30 -10.61
C ASP A 145 10.80 9.22 -11.92
N LEU A 146 9.46 9.22 -11.79
CA LEU A 146 8.51 9.30 -12.88
C LEU A 146 8.03 10.74 -13.07
N GLU A 147 7.61 11.06 -14.30
CA GLU A 147 7.05 12.37 -14.59
C GLU A 147 5.63 12.48 -14.03
N VAL A 148 5.37 13.56 -13.28
CA VAL A 148 4.06 13.88 -12.72
C VAL A 148 3.53 15.14 -13.42
N ILE A 149 2.45 14.97 -14.17
CA ILE A 149 1.72 16.05 -14.81
C ILE A 149 0.57 16.45 -13.89
N GLN A 150 0.71 17.55 -13.16
CA GLN A 150 -0.31 18.01 -12.22
C GLN A 150 -1.05 19.24 -12.76
N ASN A 151 -2.36 19.31 -12.51
CA ASN A 151 -3.15 20.49 -12.84
C ASN A 151 -2.89 21.60 -11.80
N PRO A 152 -2.48 22.81 -12.22
CA PRO A 152 -2.27 23.94 -11.32
C PRO A 152 -3.45 24.26 -10.40
N GLU A 153 -4.68 24.07 -10.88
CA GLU A 153 -5.91 24.32 -10.12
C GLU A 153 -6.10 23.38 -8.92
N PHE A 154 -5.39 22.25 -8.88
CA PHE A 154 -5.50 21.21 -7.86
C PHE A 154 -4.18 20.92 -7.14
N MET A 155 -3.18 21.81 -7.27
CA MET A 155 -1.89 21.64 -6.57
C MET A 155 -2.06 21.58 -5.05
N GLU A 156 -3.03 22.31 -4.49
CA GLU A 156 -3.29 22.30 -3.05
C GLU A 156 -3.72 20.94 -2.50
N LEU A 157 -4.31 20.07 -3.33
CA LEU A 157 -4.73 18.73 -2.90
C LEU A 157 -3.53 17.81 -2.68
N TYR A 158 -2.51 17.91 -3.53
CA TYR A 158 -1.32 17.04 -3.51
C TYR A 158 -0.06 17.86 -3.84
N PRO A 159 0.37 18.77 -2.95
CA PRO A 159 1.40 19.77 -3.25
C PRO A 159 2.78 19.17 -3.49
N SER A 160 3.02 17.98 -2.95
CA SER A 160 4.31 17.29 -3.02
C SER A 160 4.21 15.97 -3.77
N LEU A 161 3.20 15.79 -4.63
CA LEU A 161 2.98 14.52 -5.33
C LEU A 161 4.25 14.08 -6.09
N ARG A 162 4.70 12.87 -5.79
CA ARG A 162 5.84 12.25 -6.47
C ARG A 162 5.50 10.82 -6.84
N ALA A 163 6.16 10.29 -7.84
CA ALA A 163 6.05 8.89 -8.20
C ALA A 163 7.41 8.36 -8.64
N VAL A 164 7.68 7.09 -8.36
CA VAL A 164 8.90 6.40 -8.78
C VAL A 164 8.55 5.03 -9.36
N ARG A 165 9.38 4.56 -10.29
CA ARG A 165 9.43 3.16 -10.70
C ARG A 165 10.51 2.48 -9.87
N PHE A 166 10.14 1.43 -9.14
CA PHE A 166 11.08 0.54 -8.47
C PHE A 166 11.35 -0.68 -9.33
N ASN A 167 12.62 -1.09 -9.41
CA ASN A 167 13.10 -2.19 -10.23
C ASN A 167 14.00 -3.11 -9.39
N GLY A 168 13.45 -4.20 -8.88
CA GLY A 168 14.14 -5.17 -8.03
C GLY A 168 13.31 -6.43 -7.78
N THR A 169 13.96 -7.59 -7.82
CA THR A 169 13.41 -8.84 -7.28
C THR A 169 13.60 -8.92 -5.76
N GLU A 170 12.97 -9.91 -5.14
CA GLU A 170 13.23 -10.26 -3.75
C GLU A 170 14.71 -10.63 -3.54
N GLN A 171 15.27 -11.44 -4.44
CA GLN A 171 16.67 -11.85 -4.37
C GLN A 171 17.62 -10.64 -4.43
N ASP A 172 17.41 -9.71 -5.38
CA ASP A 172 18.23 -8.51 -5.53
C ASP A 172 18.23 -7.68 -4.23
N VAL A 173 17.06 -7.55 -3.59
CA VAL A 173 16.89 -6.77 -2.35
C VAL A 173 17.49 -7.47 -1.14
N LEU A 174 17.29 -8.79 -1.00
CA LEU A 174 17.83 -9.57 0.12
C LEU A 174 19.36 -9.59 0.10
N GLU A 175 19.98 -9.71 -1.07
CA GLU A 175 21.44 -9.65 -1.22
C GLU A 175 22.00 -8.30 -0.73
N ILE A 176 21.35 -7.19 -1.08
CA ILE A 176 21.75 -5.84 -0.62
C ILE A 176 21.61 -5.70 0.90
N VAL A 177 20.50 -6.22 1.47
CA VAL A 177 20.27 -6.16 2.91
C VAL A 177 21.28 -7.02 3.67
N GLU A 178 21.59 -8.22 3.15
CA GLU A 178 22.60 -9.11 3.71
C GLU A 178 23.99 -8.46 3.71
N ASP A 179 24.38 -7.86 2.59
CA ASP A 179 25.65 -7.12 2.48
C ASP A 179 25.67 -5.90 3.40
N ALA A 180 24.55 -5.20 3.56
CA ALA A 180 24.44 -4.07 4.48
C ALA A 180 24.59 -4.50 5.95
N LEU A 181 24.07 -5.67 6.33
CA LEU A 181 24.28 -6.26 7.65
C LEU A 181 25.74 -6.68 7.85
N LYS A 182 26.34 -7.38 6.88
CA LYS A 182 27.75 -7.84 6.94
C LYS A 182 28.73 -6.68 7.07
N ASN A 183 28.47 -5.58 6.36
CA ASN A 183 29.32 -4.39 6.36
C ASN A 183 28.99 -3.39 7.48
N GLY A 184 28.02 -3.70 8.35
CA GLY A 184 27.64 -2.87 9.50
C GLY A 184 26.88 -1.59 9.14
N MET A 185 26.36 -1.46 7.91
CA MET A 185 25.46 -0.37 7.51
C MET A 185 24.07 -0.53 8.13
N LEU A 186 23.62 -1.77 8.29
CA LEU A 186 22.48 -2.13 9.12
C LEU A 186 22.98 -2.78 10.41
N ILE A 187 22.50 -2.26 11.54
CA ILE A 187 22.90 -2.74 12.87
C ILE A 187 21.66 -3.34 13.53
N ILE A 188 21.69 -4.65 13.76
CA ILE A 188 20.62 -5.34 14.47
C ILE A 188 20.42 -4.66 15.83
N PRO A 189 19.21 -4.15 16.13
CA PRO A 189 18.96 -3.48 17.39
C PRO A 189 19.18 -4.45 18.55
N LYS A 190 19.66 -3.92 19.68
CA LYS A 190 19.86 -4.72 20.88
C LYS A 190 18.50 -5.20 21.39
N SER A 191 18.36 -6.50 21.54
CA SER A 191 17.21 -7.11 22.22
C SER A 191 17.56 -7.34 23.70
N GLU A 192 16.59 -7.12 24.59
CA GLU A 192 16.72 -7.53 26.00
C GLU A 192 16.80 -9.05 26.16
N VAL A 193 16.39 -9.75 25.09
CA VAL A 193 16.31 -11.19 25.03
C VAL A 193 17.22 -11.67 23.90
N GLU A 194 18.38 -12.22 24.26
CA GLU A 194 19.32 -12.77 23.30
C GLU A 194 18.85 -14.16 22.86
N GLY A 195 18.47 -14.25 21.58
CA GLY A 195 18.29 -15.54 20.92
C GLY A 195 19.64 -16.15 20.57
N VAL A 196 19.71 -17.48 20.53
CA VAL A 196 20.87 -18.20 20.00
C VAL A 196 20.56 -18.54 18.55
N PHE A 197 21.44 -18.13 17.63
CA PHE A 197 21.37 -18.54 16.23
C PHE A 197 22.53 -19.50 15.94
N ASP A 198 22.19 -20.65 15.36
CA ASP A 198 23.13 -21.64 14.87
C ASP A 198 22.64 -22.07 13.48
N PRO A 199 23.45 -21.86 12.43
CA PRO A 199 23.05 -22.12 11.05
C PRO A 199 22.78 -23.61 10.76
N GLU A 200 23.25 -24.52 11.62
CA GLU A 200 22.99 -25.96 11.48
C GLU A 200 21.59 -26.36 12.00
N TRP A 201 20.87 -25.45 12.66
CA TRP A 201 19.54 -25.75 13.19
C TRP A 201 18.47 -25.67 12.10
N SER A 202 17.55 -26.65 12.10
CA SER A 202 16.30 -26.51 11.37
C SER A 202 15.43 -25.38 11.97
N MET A 203 14.53 -24.80 11.18
CA MET A 203 13.60 -23.77 11.66
C MET A 203 12.81 -24.20 12.92
N LYS A 204 12.44 -25.49 12.98
CA LYS A 204 11.77 -26.07 14.15
C LYS A 204 12.67 -26.03 15.39
N GLU A 205 13.94 -26.39 15.27
CA GLU A 205 14.90 -26.37 16.38
C GLU A 205 15.21 -24.95 16.81
N TYR A 206 15.38 -24.03 15.85
CA TYR A 206 15.54 -22.61 16.12
C TYR A 206 14.36 -22.06 16.95
N MET A 207 13.12 -22.35 16.53
CA MET A 207 11.93 -21.92 17.27
C MET A 207 11.86 -22.53 18.68
N ILE A 208 12.17 -23.82 18.86
CA ILE A 208 12.14 -24.46 20.18
C ILE A 208 13.20 -23.86 21.10
N LYS A 209 14.42 -23.69 20.60
CA LYS A 209 15.55 -23.18 21.39
C LYS A 209 15.38 -21.70 21.73
N ASN A 210 14.70 -20.94 20.88
CA ASN A 210 14.36 -19.53 21.12
C ASN A 210 12.94 -19.33 21.68
N ALA A 211 12.20 -20.40 22.01
CA ALA A 211 10.82 -20.30 22.49
C ALA A 211 10.71 -19.54 23.82
N GLN A 212 11.69 -19.69 24.71
CA GLN A 212 11.73 -18.93 25.96
C GLN A 212 11.96 -17.44 25.72
N ALA A 213 12.76 -17.12 24.71
CA ALA A 213 13.00 -15.75 24.31
C ALA A 213 11.74 -15.12 23.69
N MET A 214 11.09 -15.83 22.77
CA MET A 214 9.81 -15.42 22.17
C MET A 214 8.70 -15.31 23.21
N ASN A 215 8.63 -16.21 24.20
CA ASN A 215 7.63 -16.13 25.27
C ASN A 215 7.78 -14.89 26.15
N LYS A 216 9.01 -14.41 26.37
CA LYS A 216 9.23 -13.15 27.11
C LYS A 216 8.76 -11.94 26.30
N LEU A 217 9.11 -11.89 25.01
CA LEU A 217 8.62 -10.87 24.07
C LEU A 217 7.08 -10.89 23.95
N LEU A 218 6.46 -12.06 23.87
CA LEU A 218 5.00 -12.20 23.85
C LEU A 218 4.35 -11.80 25.18
N ALA A 219 5.03 -12.02 26.30
CA ALA A 219 4.54 -11.58 27.61
C ALA A 219 4.58 -10.05 27.78
N GLU A 220 5.48 -9.36 27.06
CA GLU A 220 5.53 -7.89 26.99
C GLU A 220 4.39 -7.31 26.14
N MET A 221 3.94 -8.03 25.11
CA MET A 221 2.71 -7.70 24.37
C MET A 221 1.48 -7.98 25.25
N LYS A 222 1.14 -7.01 26.11
CA LYS A 222 -0.03 -7.11 26.97
C LYS A 222 -1.31 -7.24 26.12
N PRO A 223 -2.19 -8.20 26.41
CA PRO A 223 -3.49 -8.29 25.75
C PRO A 223 -4.26 -6.98 25.95
N LEU A 224 -4.87 -6.46 24.87
CA LEU A 224 -5.61 -5.20 24.87
C LEU A 224 -6.86 -5.22 25.77
N HIS A 225 -7.32 -6.41 26.16
CA HIS A 225 -8.38 -6.63 27.12
C HIS A 225 -8.27 -8.03 27.72
N THR A 226 -8.57 -8.17 29.00
CA THR A 226 -8.62 -9.46 29.71
C THR A 226 -9.96 -9.66 30.42
N MET A 227 -10.25 -10.89 30.84
CA MET A 227 -11.46 -11.21 31.62
C MET A 227 -11.51 -10.52 32.99
N LYS A 228 -10.40 -9.93 33.45
CA LYS A 228 -10.32 -9.19 34.72
C LYS A 228 -10.59 -7.70 34.55
N ASP A 229 -10.54 -7.21 33.31
CA ASP A 229 -10.72 -5.79 33.00
C ASP A 229 -12.21 -5.45 32.97
N LYS A 230 -12.53 -4.20 33.32
CA LYS A 230 -13.92 -3.72 33.35
C LYS A 230 -14.48 -3.65 31.93
N LEU A 231 -15.73 -4.06 31.78
CA LEU A 231 -16.50 -3.89 30.55
C LEU A 231 -17.11 -2.49 30.52
N ASP A 232 -17.20 -1.90 29.33
CA ASP A 232 -17.95 -0.67 29.14
C ASP A 232 -19.45 -0.91 29.44
N PRO A 233 -20.09 -0.07 30.27
CA PRO A 233 -21.51 -0.18 30.56
C PRO A 233 -22.41 -0.18 29.32
N ALA A 234 -21.98 0.44 28.20
CA ALA A 234 -22.72 0.45 26.94
C ALA A 234 -22.97 -0.96 26.38
N ILE A 235 -22.09 -1.92 26.66
CA ILE A 235 -22.25 -3.32 26.25
C ILE A 235 -23.47 -3.96 26.94
N ALA A 236 -23.76 -3.55 28.17
CA ALA A 236 -24.94 -4.01 28.92
C ALA A 236 -26.26 -3.38 28.41
N THR A 237 -26.17 -2.30 27.63
CA THR A 237 -27.33 -1.60 27.03
C THR A 237 -27.62 -2.02 25.59
N MET A 238 -26.90 -3.01 25.05
CA MET A 238 -27.17 -3.55 23.72
C MET A 238 -28.52 -4.32 23.70
N ASP A 239 -29.24 -4.24 22.58
CA ASP A 239 -30.54 -4.90 22.40
C ASP A 239 -30.51 -6.41 22.73
N ARG A 240 -29.37 -7.05 22.45
CA ARG A 240 -29.07 -8.41 22.90
C ARG A 240 -27.91 -8.33 23.89
N ILE A 241 -28.19 -8.65 25.16
CA ILE A 241 -27.17 -8.73 26.20
C ILE A 241 -26.22 -9.90 25.86
N PRO A 242 -24.94 -9.63 25.54
CA PRO A 242 -24.00 -10.67 25.19
C PRO A 242 -23.65 -11.52 26.42
N PHE A 243 -23.33 -12.80 26.22
CA PHE A 243 -22.76 -13.61 27.28
C PHE A 243 -21.43 -13.00 27.76
N PRO A 244 -21.00 -13.23 29.02
CA PRO A 244 -19.79 -12.62 29.55
C PRO A 244 -18.56 -12.75 28.63
N ALA A 245 -18.30 -13.95 28.09
CA ALA A 245 -17.19 -14.15 27.15
C ALA A 245 -17.33 -13.30 25.87
N GLN A 246 -18.54 -13.19 25.31
CA GLN A 246 -18.82 -12.35 24.14
C GLN A 246 -18.63 -10.86 24.46
N ALA A 247 -19.04 -10.42 25.65
CA ALA A 247 -18.86 -9.05 26.10
C ALA A 247 -17.38 -8.66 26.20
N HIS A 248 -16.53 -9.55 26.74
CA HIS A 248 -15.08 -9.32 26.78
C HIS A 248 -14.44 -9.36 25.39
N VAL A 249 -14.93 -10.19 24.46
CA VAL A 249 -14.47 -10.16 23.06
C VAL A 249 -14.84 -8.85 22.37
N ILE A 250 -16.08 -8.36 22.56
CA ILE A 250 -16.53 -7.07 22.02
C ILE A 250 -15.64 -5.93 22.57
N GLN A 251 -15.39 -5.90 23.87
CA GLN A 251 -14.51 -4.89 24.46
C GLN A 251 -13.08 -4.98 23.91
N GLY A 252 -12.55 -6.20 23.72
CA GLY A 252 -11.25 -6.41 23.09
C GLY A 252 -11.20 -5.92 21.64
N LEU A 253 -12.28 -6.11 20.87
CA LEU A 253 -12.42 -5.61 19.51
C LEU A 253 -12.45 -4.08 19.46
N VAL A 254 -13.21 -3.45 20.37
CA VAL A 254 -13.28 -1.97 20.47
C VAL A 254 -11.91 -1.40 20.85
N ASN A 255 -11.22 -2.01 21.82
CA ASN A 255 -9.87 -1.61 22.21
C ASN A 255 -8.86 -1.86 21.06
N GLY A 256 -9.05 -2.90 20.25
CA GLY A 256 -8.26 -3.12 19.04
C GLY A 256 -8.48 -2.04 17.99
N TYR A 257 -9.72 -1.57 17.84
CA TYR A 257 -10.09 -0.58 16.84
C TYR A 257 -9.60 0.83 17.20
N SER A 258 -9.38 1.11 18.49
CA SER A 258 -8.73 2.37 18.90
C SER A 258 -7.23 2.40 18.61
N VAL A 259 -6.61 1.24 18.38
CA VAL A 259 -5.17 1.10 18.12
C VAL A 259 -4.88 0.78 16.64
N GLY A 260 -5.82 0.21 15.90
CA GLY A 260 -5.64 -0.19 14.50
C GLY A 260 -6.83 0.15 13.59
N ASN A 261 -6.56 0.22 12.29
CA ASN A 261 -7.57 0.60 11.28
C ASN A 261 -8.58 -0.53 10.95
N SER A 262 -8.31 -1.76 11.37
CA SER A 262 -9.19 -2.91 11.22
C SER A 262 -8.93 -3.93 12.31
N VAL A 263 -9.97 -4.58 12.81
CA VAL A 263 -9.85 -5.68 13.78
C VAL A 263 -10.65 -6.87 13.28
N TRP A 264 -10.05 -8.04 13.36
CA TRP A 264 -10.66 -9.30 12.94
C TRP A 264 -10.83 -10.19 14.17
N SER A 265 -11.99 -10.83 14.29
CA SER A 265 -12.24 -11.84 15.32
C SER A 265 -12.70 -13.12 14.64
N ALA A 266 -12.03 -14.21 14.95
CA ALA A 266 -12.43 -15.56 14.58
C ALA A 266 -12.95 -16.27 15.83
N ALA A 267 -14.16 -15.90 16.26
CA ALA A 267 -14.80 -16.51 17.42
C ALA A 267 -15.97 -17.38 16.97
N ASN A 268 -15.99 -18.64 17.41
CA ASN A 268 -17.18 -19.47 17.35
C ASN A 268 -18.16 -18.95 18.41
N MET A 269 -19.07 -18.08 17.99
CA MET A 269 -19.88 -17.25 18.89
C MET A 269 -21.19 -17.91 19.34
N GLY A 270 -21.41 -19.19 19.01
CA GLY A 270 -22.59 -19.96 19.42
C GLY A 270 -23.82 -19.68 18.59
#